data_AF-A0A9W7E9V6-F1
#
_entry.id   AF-A0A9W7E9V6-F1
#
_cell.length_a   1.000
_cell.length_b   1.000
_cell.length_c   1.000
_cell.angle_alpha   90.00
_cell.angle_beta   90.00
_cell.angle_gamma   90.00
#
_symmetry.space_group_name_H-M   'P 1'
#
loop_
_entity.id
_entity.type
_entity.pdbx_description
1 polymer ?
#
loop_
_entity_poly.entity_id
_entity_poly.type
_entity_poly.pdbx_seq_one_letter_code
_entity_poly.pdbx_strand_id
1 'polypeptide(L)'
;MYQSTLPLKLWSEPHYRKGTYQQDLLDNLRNVAIPGTGVPLHLFCYFKFTAFLFLLIVQPTIVFIATLNLYFFKGFNLEMACHEYVRVLLGEELDWCSKWRVNCNVAAMHSVRTMKVGGYDMENKWAFLEKGAALGVPVSPILDLPGLCIKHKNEEGGMGIHFYKNAMEGGDWIIQKVISNSSFVQSLLPDDAPLSTFRILTQSRAATKVGPSGWIAPPILADIEALSCVFRAGRKGALTDHDSILFNIDPITSVILGGTTNANWYKLGLREALPGGCDWRSGDEEHVVGEHPDKKGKKVKGKKVKELPAMLELCCSSHLSMCPDVPFVGWDVVLCPDSDVPGGMCIL
;
A
#
# COMPACT_ATOMS: atom_id res chain seq x y z
N MET A 1 -4.16 15.72 16.09
CA MET A 1 -4.13 15.09 17.43
C MET A 1 -5.03 13.85 17.56
N TYR A 2 -6.33 13.89 17.23
CA TYR A 2 -7.24 12.72 17.36
C TYR A 2 -6.74 11.44 16.65
N GLN A 3 -6.29 11.56 15.41
CA GLN A 3 -5.75 10.43 14.63
C GLN A 3 -4.49 9.81 15.25
N SER A 4 -3.71 10.58 16.01
CA SER A 4 -2.48 10.09 16.66
C SER A 4 -2.78 9.29 17.93
N THR A 5 -3.88 9.61 18.63
CA THR A 5 -4.26 8.92 19.88
C THR A 5 -5.22 7.75 19.66
N LEU A 6 -5.90 7.69 18.50
CA LEU A 6 -6.82 6.61 18.16
C LEU A 6 -6.19 5.20 18.23
N PRO A 7 -4.92 4.97 17.81
CA PRO A 7 -4.26 3.67 18.02
C PRO A 7 -4.19 3.24 19.48
N LEU A 8 -3.97 4.18 20.41
CA LEU A 8 -3.95 3.87 21.84
C LEU A 8 -5.33 3.48 22.35
N LYS A 9 -6.40 4.05 21.76
CA LYS A 9 -7.79 3.69 22.09
C LYS A 9 -8.13 2.30 21.55
N LEU A 10 -7.78 2.01 20.30
CA LEU A 10 -8.05 0.74 19.63
C LEU A 10 -7.10 -0.40 20.05
N TRP A 11 -6.07 -0.11 20.84
CA TRP A 11 -4.94 -1.00 21.14
C TRP A 11 -5.30 -2.47 21.38
N SER A 12 -6.30 -2.70 22.24
CA SER A 12 -6.74 -4.06 22.64
C SER A 12 -8.03 -4.50 21.94
N GLU A 13 -8.59 -3.67 21.06
CA GLU A 13 -9.81 -4.00 20.32
C GLU A 13 -9.54 -5.12 19.30
N PRO A 14 -10.53 -5.99 19.03
CA PRO A 14 -10.45 -6.96 17.96
C PRO A 14 -10.13 -6.30 16.61
N HIS A 15 -9.31 -6.96 15.80
CA HIS A 15 -8.95 -6.46 14.47
C HIS A 15 -9.44 -7.40 13.38
N TYR A 16 -9.81 -6.86 12.22
CA TYR A 16 -10.37 -7.67 11.14
C TYR A 16 -9.37 -8.66 10.52
N ARG A 17 -8.05 -8.38 10.62
CA ARG A 17 -6.96 -9.25 10.11
C ARG A 17 -6.24 -10.08 11.18
N LYS A 18 -6.31 -9.66 12.45
CA LYS A 18 -5.45 -10.14 13.54
C LYS A 18 -6.24 -10.20 14.85
N GLY A 19 -5.68 -10.85 15.87
CA GLY A 19 -6.36 -10.93 17.17
C GLY A 19 -6.69 -9.57 17.78
N THR A 20 -5.75 -8.61 17.70
CA THR A 20 -5.92 -7.25 18.24
C THR A 20 -5.33 -6.20 17.29
N TYR A 21 -5.72 -4.94 17.45
CA TYR A 21 -5.13 -3.84 16.69
C TYR A 21 -3.62 -3.68 16.97
N GLN A 22 -3.19 -3.91 18.21
CA GLN A 22 -1.77 -3.90 18.55
C GLN A 22 -0.96 -4.94 17.79
N GLN A 23 -1.49 -6.17 17.63
CA GLN A 23 -0.80 -7.19 16.83
C GLN A 23 -0.70 -6.77 15.36
N ASP A 24 -1.74 -6.13 14.81
CA ASP A 24 -1.71 -5.60 13.45
C ASP A 24 -0.65 -4.48 13.30
N LEU A 25 -0.53 -3.58 14.28
CA LEU A 25 0.51 -2.56 14.30
C LEU A 25 1.92 -3.16 14.35
N LEU A 26 2.15 -4.18 15.19
CA LEU A 26 3.45 -4.86 15.28
C LEU A 26 3.87 -5.47 13.93
N ASP A 27 2.95 -6.16 13.27
CA ASP A 27 3.24 -6.86 12.01
C ASP A 27 3.51 -5.86 10.88
N ASN A 28 2.65 -4.83 10.74
CA ASN A 28 2.76 -3.87 9.63
C ASN A 28 3.93 -2.88 9.81
N LEU A 29 4.22 -2.46 11.04
CA LEU A 29 5.30 -1.49 11.32
C LEU A 29 6.68 -2.14 11.47
N ARG A 30 6.78 -3.47 11.28
CA ARG A 30 8.04 -4.20 11.43
C ARG A 30 9.09 -3.75 10.41
N ASN A 31 8.64 -3.45 9.20
CA ASN A 31 9.50 -3.02 8.10
C ASN A 31 9.45 -1.51 7.85
N VAL A 32 8.78 -0.75 8.71
CA VAL A 32 8.68 0.70 8.60
C VAL A 32 9.63 1.33 9.61
N ALA A 33 10.58 2.11 9.12
CA ALA A 33 11.55 2.84 9.91
C ALA A 33 11.08 4.27 10.20
N ILE A 34 11.58 4.83 11.30
CA ILE A 34 11.61 6.27 11.50
C ILE A 34 12.65 6.85 10.52
N PRO A 35 12.26 7.72 9.57
CA PRO A 35 13.18 8.31 8.59
C PRO A 35 14.40 8.96 9.23
N GLY A 36 15.56 8.81 8.60
CA GLY A 36 16.84 9.34 9.10
C GLY A 36 17.43 8.61 10.32
N THR A 37 16.78 7.57 10.86
CA THR A 37 17.30 6.81 12.01
C THR A 37 17.47 5.31 11.75
N GLY A 38 16.72 4.75 10.81
CA GLY A 38 16.66 3.31 10.57
C GLY A 38 16.03 2.49 11.70
N VAL A 39 15.49 3.14 12.74
CA VAL A 39 14.85 2.48 13.88
C VAL A 39 13.45 2.01 13.47
N PRO A 40 13.14 0.70 13.59
CA PRO A 40 11.81 0.18 13.25
C PRO A 40 10.71 0.70 14.18
N LEU A 41 9.59 1.14 13.63
CA LEU A 41 8.46 1.69 14.39
C LEU A 41 7.79 0.66 15.30
N HIS A 42 7.77 -0.61 14.93
CA HIS A 42 7.14 -1.67 15.75
C HIS A 42 7.73 -1.78 17.17
N LEU A 43 8.97 -1.32 17.40
CA LEU A 43 9.59 -1.33 18.73
C LEU A 43 8.77 -0.53 19.76
N PHE A 44 8.06 0.50 19.31
CA PHE A 44 7.19 1.30 20.18
C PHE A 44 5.80 0.67 20.37
N CYS A 45 5.46 -0.36 19.59
CA CYS A 45 4.15 -1.01 19.57
C CYS A 45 4.04 -2.24 20.49
N TYR A 46 5.11 -2.64 21.20
CA TYR A 46 5.05 -3.75 22.15
C TYR A 46 4.18 -3.42 23.38
N PHE A 47 4.30 -2.21 23.91
CA PHE A 47 3.54 -1.77 25.08
C PHE A 47 2.79 -0.47 24.79
N LYS A 48 1.57 -0.35 25.31
CA LYS A 48 0.76 0.87 25.15
C LYS A 48 1.49 2.10 25.73
N PHE A 49 2.24 1.90 26.81
CA PHE A 49 3.07 2.93 27.43
C PHE A 49 4.20 3.42 26.49
N THR A 50 4.90 2.53 25.81
CA THR A 50 5.97 2.93 24.87
C THR A 50 5.41 3.66 23.65
N ALA A 51 4.23 3.25 23.16
CA ALA A 51 3.55 3.96 22.08
C ALA A 51 3.10 5.37 22.52
N PHE A 52 2.66 5.51 23.77
CA PHE A 52 2.33 6.82 24.34
C PHE A 52 3.56 7.73 24.48
N LEU A 53 4.67 7.21 25.01
CA LEU A 53 5.95 7.94 25.07
C LEU A 53 6.44 8.34 23.68
N PHE A 54 6.24 7.47 22.69
CA PHE A 54 6.59 7.78 21.32
C PHE A 54 5.87 9.03 20.82
N LEU A 55 4.55 9.10 21.01
CA LEU A 55 3.74 10.24 20.57
C LEU A 55 4.08 11.55 21.28
N LEU A 56 4.38 11.51 22.58
CA LEU A 56 4.61 12.72 23.37
C LEU A 56 6.04 13.24 23.36
N ILE A 57 7.02 12.36 23.15
CA ILE A 57 8.43 12.69 23.31
C ILE A 57 9.18 12.40 22.01
N VAL A 58 9.18 11.13 21.59
CA VAL A 58 10.04 10.67 20.51
C VAL A 58 9.68 11.33 19.17
N GLN A 59 8.39 11.37 18.82
CA GLN A 59 7.91 11.99 17.59
C GLN A 59 8.24 13.51 17.55
N PRO A 60 7.87 14.34 18.54
CA PRO A 60 8.31 15.74 18.58
C PRO A 60 9.83 15.92 18.47
N THR A 61 10.62 15.09 19.15
CA THR A 61 12.08 15.15 19.09
C THR A 61 12.61 14.82 17.68
N ILE A 62 12.09 13.78 17.03
CA ILE A 62 12.49 13.41 15.67
C ILE A 62 12.14 14.53 14.68
N VAL A 63 10.92 15.09 14.77
CA VAL A 63 10.51 16.19 13.90
C VAL A 63 11.40 17.41 14.13
N PHE A 64 11.77 17.70 15.38
CA PHE A 64 12.71 18.77 15.70
C PHE A 64 14.09 18.55 15.05
N ILE A 65 14.66 17.34 15.17
CA ILE A 65 15.94 16.99 14.54
C ILE A 65 15.85 17.10 13.01
N ALA A 66 14.78 16.61 12.41
CA ALA A 66 14.54 16.74 10.97
C ALA A 66 14.45 18.21 10.53
N THR A 67 13.84 19.08 11.35
CA THR A 67 13.80 20.52 11.12
C THR A 67 15.19 21.17 11.22
N LEU A 68 16.01 20.79 12.20
CA LEU A 68 17.40 21.25 12.27
C LEU A 68 18.20 20.82 11.04
N ASN A 69 17.94 19.63 10.50
CA ASN A 69 18.59 19.18 9.27
C ASN A 69 18.26 20.10 8.09
N LEU A 70 17.01 20.55 7.96
CA LEU A 70 16.63 21.50 6.92
C LEU A 70 17.35 22.84 7.07
N TYR A 71 17.37 23.38 8.28
CA TYR A 71 17.97 24.68 8.57
C TYR A 71 19.47 24.68 8.30
N PHE A 72 20.20 23.70 8.83
CA PHE A 72 21.67 23.69 8.74
C PHE A 72 22.21 23.12 7.43
N PHE A 73 21.50 22.20 6.77
CA PHE A 73 22.07 21.44 5.65
C PHE A 73 21.29 21.56 4.33
N LYS A 74 20.06 22.10 4.36
CA LYS A 74 19.23 22.27 3.14
C LYS A 74 18.92 23.73 2.82
N GLY A 75 19.53 24.67 3.56
CA GLY A 75 19.45 26.11 3.25
C GLY A 75 18.10 26.76 3.60
N PHE A 76 17.27 26.10 4.42
CA PHE A 76 16.03 26.69 4.89
C PHE A 76 16.35 27.86 5.84
N ASN A 77 15.60 28.95 5.73
CA ASN A 77 15.65 29.99 6.77
C ASN A 77 14.87 29.53 8.03
N LEU A 78 14.98 30.29 9.12
CA LEU A 78 14.37 29.92 10.41
C LEU A 78 12.84 29.83 10.31
N GLU A 79 12.19 30.74 9.58
CA GLU A 79 10.75 30.77 9.41
C GLU A 79 10.25 29.51 8.68
N MET A 80 10.89 29.15 7.56
CA MET A 80 10.59 27.93 6.81
C MET A 80 10.79 26.68 7.68
N ALA A 81 11.88 26.62 8.44
CA ALA A 81 12.16 25.50 9.34
C ALA A 81 11.09 25.36 10.44
N CYS A 82 10.69 26.47 11.07
CA CYS A 82 9.63 26.49 12.08
C CYS A 82 8.27 26.08 11.49
N HIS A 83 7.91 26.61 10.32
CA HIS A 83 6.70 26.21 9.60
C HIS A 83 6.69 24.71 9.34
N GLU A 84 7.81 24.16 8.87
CA GLU A 84 7.96 22.73 8.62
C GLU A 84 7.86 21.85 9.87
N TYR A 85 8.39 22.31 11.00
CA TYR A 85 8.23 21.62 12.28
C TYR A 85 6.75 21.49 12.65
N VAL A 86 6.01 22.60 12.56
CA VAL A 86 4.57 22.65 12.86
C VAL A 86 3.78 21.80 11.87
N ARG A 87 4.05 21.95 10.57
CA ARG A 87 3.40 21.21 9.47
C ARG A 87 3.44 19.70 9.71
N VAL A 88 4.64 19.16 9.98
CA VAL A 88 4.85 17.72 10.18
C VAL A 88 4.34 17.24 11.54
N LEU A 89 4.58 18.00 12.61
CA LEU A 89 4.17 17.58 13.96
C LEU A 89 2.65 17.58 14.13
N LEU A 90 1.97 18.62 13.63
CA LEU A 90 0.52 18.75 13.72
C LEU A 90 -0.22 18.01 12.61
N GLY A 91 0.49 17.65 11.53
CA GLY A 91 -0.05 16.92 10.39
C GLY A 91 -0.97 17.78 9.53
N GLU A 92 -0.60 19.06 9.32
CA GLU A 92 -1.32 19.97 8.41
C GLU A 92 -1.30 19.43 6.98
N GLU A 93 -0.19 18.78 6.59
CA GLU A 93 -0.10 17.91 5.42
C GLU A 93 0.36 16.52 5.84
N LEU A 94 -0.37 15.50 5.39
CA LEU A 94 -0.08 14.12 5.77
C LEU A 94 1.03 13.56 4.87
N ASP A 95 2.17 13.25 5.48
CA ASP A 95 3.20 12.40 4.87
C ASP A 95 2.68 10.97 4.60
N TRP A 96 3.51 10.14 3.95
CA TRP A 96 3.13 8.77 3.61
C TRP A 96 2.68 7.96 4.85
N CYS A 97 3.45 8.00 5.94
CA CYS A 97 3.14 7.21 7.14
C CYS A 97 1.87 7.71 7.82
N SER A 98 1.60 9.01 7.79
CA SER A 98 0.39 9.61 8.36
C SER A 98 -0.83 9.29 7.52
N LYS A 99 -0.74 9.29 6.19
CA LYS A 99 -1.80 8.82 5.29
C LYS A 99 -2.11 7.34 5.54
N TRP A 100 -1.07 6.51 5.59
CA TRP A 100 -1.20 5.07 5.90
C TRP A 100 -1.87 4.84 7.26
N ARG A 101 -1.45 5.58 8.30
CA ARG A 101 -2.01 5.50 9.66
C ARG A 101 -3.50 5.88 9.67
N VAL A 102 -3.88 6.95 8.99
CA VAL A 102 -5.30 7.36 8.89
C VAL A 102 -6.13 6.24 8.26
N ASN A 103 -5.65 5.63 7.17
CA ASN A 103 -6.33 4.52 6.53
C ASN A 103 -6.53 3.34 7.50
N CYS A 104 -5.46 2.89 8.17
CA CYS A 104 -5.52 1.76 9.11
C CYS A 104 -6.46 2.05 10.29
N ASN A 105 -6.37 3.25 10.86
CA ASN A 105 -7.23 3.67 11.96
C ASN A 105 -8.71 3.68 11.59
N VAL A 106 -9.05 4.19 10.41
CA VAL A 106 -10.42 4.26 9.93
C VAL A 106 -10.97 2.85 9.69
N ALA A 107 -10.21 1.99 9.02
CA ALA A 107 -10.61 0.59 8.79
C ALA A 107 -10.79 -0.18 10.11
N ALA A 108 -9.84 -0.07 11.04
CA ALA A 108 -9.93 -0.71 12.34
C ALA A 108 -11.13 -0.21 13.15
N MET A 109 -11.31 1.11 13.27
CA MET A 109 -12.44 1.69 13.98
C MET A 109 -13.78 1.28 13.36
N HIS A 110 -13.88 1.27 12.03
CA HIS A 110 -15.07 0.83 11.33
C HIS A 110 -15.38 -0.64 11.63
N SER A 111 -14.38 -1.52 11.50
CA SER A 111 -14.53 -2.96 11.78
C SER A 111 -15.01 -3.25 13.21
N VAL A 112 -14.51 -2.50 14.20
CA VAL A 112 -14.94 -2.63 15.60
C VAL A 112 -16.39 -2.20 15.77
N ARG A 113 -16.79 -1.07 15.16
CA ARG A 113 -18.16 -0.54 15.28
C ARG A 113 -19.21 -1.40 14.59
N THR A 114 -18.83 -2.12 13.55
CA THR A 114 -19.74 -2.94 12.75
C THR A 114 -19.63 -4.43 13.09
N MET A 115 -18.89 -4.77 14.15
CA MET A 115 -18.67 -6.15 14.61
C MET A 115 -18.10 -7.06 13.53
N LYS A 116 -17.14 -6.55 12.75
CA LYS A 116 -16.49 -7.22 11.62
C LYS A 116 -17.51 -7.72 10.58
N VAL A 117 -17.86 -6.82 9.67
CA VAL A 117 -18.64 -7.14 8.47
C VAL A 117 -17.85 -8.00 7.48
N GLY A 118 -18.56 -8.77 6.65
CA GLY A 118 -17.98 -9.84 5.82
C GLY A 118 -17.04 -9.35 4.71
N GLY A 119 -17.16 -8.10 4.25
CA GLY A 119 -16.25 -7.59 3.23
C GLY A 119 -14.79 -7.50 3.66
N TYR A 120 -14.49 -7.43 4.96
CA TYR A 120 -13.11 -7.48 5.45
C TYR A 120 -12.44 -8.83 5.26
N ASP A 121 -13.19 -9.90 5.00
CA ASP A 121 -12.60 -11.22 4.71
C ASP A 121 -11.81 -11.22 3.39
N MET A 122 -12.04 -10.21 2.52
CA MET A 122 -11.27 -9.99 1.29
C MET A 122 -9.81 -9.54 1.53
N GLU A 123 -9.43 -9.23 2.76
CA GLU A 123 -8.00 -9.05 3.11
C GLU A 123 -7.24 -10.39 3.12
N ASN A 124 -7.95 -11.52 3.21
CA ASN A 124 -7.38 -12.82 2.94
C ASN A 124 -7.27 -13.03 1.43
N LYS A 125 -6.03 -13.13 0.93
CA LYS A 125 -5.74 -13.28 -0.50
C LYS A 125 -6.46 -14.47 -1.15
N TRP A 126 -6.57 -15.60 -0.46
CA TRP A 126 -7.26 -16.77 -1.02
C TRP A 126 -8.76 -16.52 -1.13
N ALA A 127 -9.40 -16.04 -0.05
CA ALA A 127 -10.82 -15.70 -0.05
C ALA A 127 -11.17 -14.64 -1.10
N PHE A 128 -10.27 -13.68 -1.32
CA PHE A 128 -10.38 -12.68 -2.38
C PHE A 128 -10.42 -13.32 -3.77
N LEU A 129 -9.45 -14.18 -4.11
CA LEU A 129 -9.38 -14.83 -5.42
C LEU A 129 -10.57 -15.77 -5.65
N GLU A 130 -10.93 -16.57 -4.65
CA GLU A 130 -12.06 -17.50 -4.72
C GLU A 130 -13.39 -16.75 -4.94
N LYS A 131 -13.67 -15.73 -4.12
CA LYS A 131 -14.89 -14.92 -4.25
C LYS A 131 -14.90 -14.13 -5.56
N GLY A 132 -13.76 -13.56 -5.96
CA GLY A 132 -13.64 -12.81 -7.20
C GLY A 132 -13.94 -13.69 -8.41
N ALA A 133 -13.35 -14.88 -8.48
CA ALA A 133 -13.62 -15.86 -9.53
C ALA A 133 -15.10 -16.28 -9.55
N ALA A 134 -15.69 -16.57 -8.38
CA ALA A 134 -17.09 -16.96 -8.27
C ALA A 134 -18.07 -15.87 -8.73
N LEU A 135 -17.69 -14.59 -8.58
CA LEU A 135 -18.49 -13.42 -9.00
C LEU A 135 -18.15 -12.95 -10.42
N GLY A 136 -17.21 -13.60 -11.12
CA GLY A 136 -16.77 -13.19 -12.45
C GLY A 136 -15.94 -11.91 -12.47
N VAL A 137 -15.38 -11.49 -11.33
CA VAL A 137 -14.42 -10.39 -11.26
C VAL A 137 -13.08 -10.87 -11.84
N PRO A 138 -12.48 -10.12 -12.79
CA PRO A 138 -11.14 -10.42 -13.31
C PRO A 138 -10.08 -10.34 -12.20
N VAL A 139 -9.76 -11.47 -11.58
CA VAL A 139 -8.70 -11.61 -10.58
C VAL A 139 -7.46 -12.29 -11.18
N SER A 140 -6.32 -12.18 -10.49
CA SER A 140 -5.07 -12.79 -10.92
C SER A 140 -5.23 -14.32 -11.10
N PRO A 141 -4.81 -14.89 -12.24
CA PRO A 141 -5.07 -16.28 -12.56
C PRO A 141 -4.31 -17.22 -11.62
N ILE A 142 -5.01 -18.25 -11.13
CA ILE A 142 -4.44 -19.35 -10.35
C ILE A 142 -4.18 -20.51 -11.30
N LEU A 143 -3.06 -21.21 -11.12
CA LEU A 143 -2.79 -22.43 -11.86
C LEU A 143 -3.62 -23.58 -11.29
N ASP A 144 -4.39 -24.25 -12.16
CA ASP A 144 -5.17 -25.44 -11.83
C ASP A 144 -4.24 -26.66 -11.70
N LEU A 145 -3.60 -26.78 -10.53
CA LEU A 145 -2.72 -27.89 -10.18
C LEU A 145 -2.74 -28.13 -8.67
N PRO A 146 -2.66 -29.40 -8.22
CA PRO A 146 -2.79 -29.70 -6.80
C PRO A 146 -1.59 -29.28 -5.95
N GLY A 147 -0.42 -29.13 -6.58
CA GLY A 147 0.80 -28.67 -5.92
C GLY A 147 2.00 -28.63 -6.85
N LEU A 148 3.08 -27.99 -6.39
CA LEU A 148 4.35 -27.87 -7.11
C LEU A 148 5.47 -28.65 -6.41
N CYS A 149 6.29 -29.32 -7.21
CA CYS A 149 7.58 -29.86 -6.77
C CYS A 149 8.70 -29.03 -7.41
N ILE A 150 9.46 -28.29 -6.60
CA ILE A 150 10.60 -27.48 -7.06
C ILE A 150 11.89 -28.19 -6.67
N LYS A 151 12.82 -28.35 -7.62
CA LYS A 151 14.09 -29.06 -7.40
C LYS A 151 15.28 -28.17 -7.78
N HIS A 152 16.27 -28.10 -6.89
CA HIS A 152 17.56 -27.51 -7.24
C HIS A 152 18.33 -28.43 -8.19
N LYS A 153 18.92 -27.87 -9.25
CA LYS A 153 19.53 -28.64 -10.36
C LYS A 153 20.72 -29.53 -9.96
N ASN A 154 21.42 -29.19 -8.87
CA ASN A 154 22.69 -29.80 -8.46
C ASN A 154 22.72 -30.28 -7.00
N GLU A 155 21.61 -30.26 -6.28
CA GLU A 155 21.58 -30.76 -4.88
C GLU A 155 21.03 -32.19 -4.83
N GLU A 156 21.90 -33.11 -4.42
CA GLU A 156 21.58 -34.54 -4.29
C GLU A 156 20.96 -34.87 -2.91
N GLY A 157 20.55 -36.13 -2.74
CA GLY A 157 20.05 -36.62 -1.44
C GLY A 157 18.70 -36.05 -1.00
N GLY A 158 17.95 -35.41 -1.90
CA GLY A 158 16.64 -34.82 -1.61
C GLY A 158 16.68 -33.46 -0.90
N MET A 159 17.87 -32.91 -0.63
CA MET A 159 18.02 -31.65 0.15
C MET A 159 17.54 -30.40 -0.59
N GLY A 160 17.52 -30.44 -1.92
CA GLY A 160 17.03 -29.35 -2.77
C GLY A 160 15.63 -29.55 -3.32
N ILE A 161 14.82 -30.44 -2.74
CA ILE A 161 13.46 -30.76 -3.22
C ILE A 161 12.42 -30.16 -2.27
N HIS A 162 11.55 -29.30 -2.80
CA HIS A 162 10.47 -28.67 -2.05
C HIS A 162 9.12 -29.00 -2.68
N PHE A 163 8.17 -29.46 -1.85
CA PHE A 163 6.79 -29.71 -2.24
C PHE A 163 5.89 -28.64 -1.65
N TYR A 164 5.11 -27.98 -2.50
CA TYR A 164 4.16 -26.94 -2.13
C TYR A 164 2.76 -27.42 -2.49
N LYS A 165 1.87 -27.51 -1.51
CA LYS A 165 0.47 -27.86 -1.72
C LYS A 165 -0.33 -26.59 -2.05
N ASN A 166 -1.11 -26.62 -3.13
CA ASN A 166 -1.90 -25.47 -3.56
C ASN A 166 -3.06 -25.18 -2.60
N ALA A 167 -3.39 -23.91 -2.40
CA ALA A 167 -4.51 -23.46 -1.58
C ALA A 167 -5.86 -24.01 -2.05
N MET A 168 -6.02 -24.23 -3.37
CA MET A 168 -7.22 -24.86 -3.94
C MET A 168 -7.44 -26.31 -3.44
N GLU A 169 -6.39 -27.00 -3.00
CA GLU A 169 -6.45 -28.34 -2.42
C GLU A 169 -6.37 -28.32 -0.88
N GLY A 170 -6.55 -27.16 -0.26
CA GLY A 170 -6.38 -26.96 1.18
C GLY A 170 -4.90 -26.98 1.62
N GLY A 171 -3.98 -26.48 0.79
CA GLY A 171 -2.62 -26.11 1.18
C GLY A 171 -2.49 -24.63 1.58
N ASP A 172 -1.27 -24.20 1.89
CA ASP A 172 -1.01 -22.81 2.33
C ASP A 172 -0.56 -21.87 1.20
N TRP A 173 -0.29 -22.40 -0.01
CA TRP A 173 0.37 -21.67 -1.09
C TRP A 173 -0.59 -21.40 -2.24
N ILE A 174 -0.71 -20.13 -2.64
CA ILE A 174 -1.37 -19.76 -3.89
C ILE A 174 -0.34 -19.89 -5.00
N ILE A 175 -0.62 -20.75 -5.98
CA ILE A 175 0.30 -21.01 -7.09
C ILE A 175 -0.24 -20.34 -8.35
N GLN A 176 0.52 -19.38 -8.87
CA GLN A 176 0.09 -18.52 -9.99
C GLN A 176 1.17 -18.43 -11.05
N LYS A 177 0.74 -18.14 -12.29
CA LYS A 177 1.65 -17.74 -13.35
C LYS A 177 2.22 -16.36 -13.04
N VAL A 178 3.48 -16.13 -13.38
CA VAL A 178 4.06 -14.78 -13.34
C VAL A 178 3.39 -13.91 -14.40
N ILE A 179 2.72 -12.85 -13.96
CA ILE A 179 2.05 -11.88 -14.85
C ILE A 179 3.09 -10.87 -15.33
N SER A 180 3.02 -10.52 -16.62
CA SER A 180 3.93 -9.55 -17.25
C SER A 180 3.24 -8.21 -17.51
N ASN A 181 4.01 -7.12 -17.50
CA ASN A 181 3.51 -5.80 -17.87
C ASN A 181 3.03 -5.77 -19.34
N SER A 182 1.92 -5.07 -19.61
CA SER A 182 1.52 -4.74 -20.98
C SER A 182 2.59 -3.92 -21.70
N SER A 183 2.55 -3.90 -23.03
CA SER A 183 3.51 -3.14 -23.85
C SER A 183 3.51 -1.64 -23.51
N PHE A 184 2.34 -1.08 -23.19
CA PHE A 184 2.21 0.29 -22.71
C PHE A 184 2.95 0.50 -21.38
N VAL A 185 2.67 -0.32 -20.37
CA VAL A 185 3.30 -0.20 -19.05
C VAL A 185 4.81 -0.39 -19.16
N GLN A 186 5.26 -1.44 -19.84
CA GLN A 186 6.68 -1.70 -20.05
C GLN A 186 7.41 -0.57 -20.78
N SER A 187 6.71 0.15 -21.68
CA SER A 187 7.32 1.30 -22.38
C SER A 187 7.78 2.41 -21.41
N LEU A 188 7.18 2.50 -20.22
CA LEU A 188 7.44 3.48 -19.17
C LEU A 188 8.52 3.02 -18.16
N LEU A 189 8.86 1.73 -18.14
CA LEU A 189 9.66 1.08 -17.10
C LEU A 189 11.04 0.62 -17.59
N PRO A 190 12.07 0.46 -16.74
CA PRO A 190 13.32 -0.19 -17.16
C PRO A 190 13.06 -1.63 -17.67
N ASP A 191 13.98 -2.16 -18.48
CA ASP A 191 13.77 -3.43 -19.20
C ASP A 191 13.59 -4.63 -18.26
N ASP A 192 14.16 -4.58 -17.06
CA ASP A 192 14.11 -5.58 -15.99
C ASP A 192 13.25 -5.14 -14.80
N ALA A 193 12.26 -4.27 -15.03
CA ALA A 193 11.28 -3.90 -14.02
C ALA A 193 10.35 -5.07 -13.66
N PRO A 194 9.94 -5.22 -12.40
CA PRO A 194 8.90 -6.16 -12.02
C PRO A 194 7.53 -5.73 -12.57
N LEU A 195 6.53 -6.60 -12.37
CA LEU A 195 5.13 -6.26 -12.59
C LEU A 195 4.78 -4.97 -11.83
N SER A 196 4.25 -3.99 -12.55
CA SER A 196 3.82 -2.69 -12.01
C SER A 196 2.31 -2.61 -12.00
N THR A 197 1.76 -1.91 -10.99
CA THR A 197 0.33 -1.91 -10.72
C THR A 197 -0.25 -0.49 -10.67
N PHE A 198 -1.56 -0.40 -10.83
CA PHE A 198 -2.36 0.79 -10.61
C PHE A 198 -3.14 0.62 -9.31
N ARG A 199 -2.71 1.33 -8.27
CA ARG A 199 -3.39 1.39 -6.97
C ARG A 199 -4.59 2.31 -7.08
N ILE A 200 -5.79 1.76 -7.15
CA ILE A 200 -7.04 2.52 -7.19
C ILE A 200 -7.69 2.46 -5.82
N LEU A 201 -8.02 3.62 -5.25
CA LEU A 201 -8.78 3.70 -4.00
C LEU A 201 -10.26 3.92 -4.33
N THR A 202 -11.13 3.05 -3.86
CA THR A 202 -12.58 3.24 -3.91
C THR A 202 -13.16 3.52 -2.53
N GLN A 203 -14.30 4.20 -2.50
CA GLN A 203 -15.08 4.47 -1.30
C GLN A 203 -16.51 3.95 -1.46
N SER A 204 -17.05 3.35 -0.39
CA SER A 204 -18.47 3.07 -0.23
C SER A 204 -19.09 4.10 0.73
N ARG A 205 -19.92 5.02 0.21
CA ARG A 205 -20.63 6.00 1.05
C ARG A 205 -21.65 5.33 1.97
N ALA A 206 -22.27 4.24 1.55
CA ALA A 206 -23.20 3.50 2.41
C ALA A 206 -22.50 2.94 3.64
N ALA A 207 -21.30 2.36 3.48
CA ALA A 207 -20.50 1.82 4.57
C ALA A 207 -20.04 2.89 5.58
N THR A 208 -19.99 4.16 5.20
CA THR A 208 -19.70 5.25 6.15
C THR A 208 -20.88 5.62 7.05
N LYS A 209 -22.11 5.25 6.66
CA LYS A 209 -23.35 5.56 7.38
C LYS A 209 -23.71 4.40 8.31
N VAL A 210 -22.88 4.21 9.34
CA VAL A 210 -23.08 3.16 10.34
C VAL A 210 -24.15 3.58 11.35
N GLY A 211 -25.23 2.81 11.44
CA GLY A 211 -26.31 3.03 12.41
C GLY A 211 -25.90 2.68 13.86
N PRO A 212 -26.74 3.01 14.86
CA PRO A 212 -26.42 2.79 16.28
C PRO A 212 -26.12 1.34 16.66
N SER A 213 -26.70 0.39 15.92
CA SER A 213 -26.49 -1.06 16.10
C SER A 213 -25.35 -1.64 15.27
N GLY A 214 -24.56 -0.79 14.58
CA GLY A 214 -23.55 -1.24 13.61
C GLY A 214 -24.13 -1.60 12.23
N TRP A 215 -25.44 -1.42 12.03
CA TRP A 215 -26.10 -1.70 10.74
C TRP A 215 -25.63 -0.77 9.63
N ILE A 216 -25.45 -1.33 8.44
CA ILE A 216 -25.07 -0.63 7.20
C ILE A 216 -26.19 -0.85 6.18
N ALA A 217 -26.63 0.23 5.54
CA ALA A 217 -27.59 0.13 4.44
C ALA A 217 -26.97 -0.62 3.24
N PRO A 218 -27.73 -1.51 2.56
CA PRO A 218 -27.23 -2.15 1.34
C PRO A 218 -26.79 -1.09 0.32
N PRO A 219 -25.51 -1.06 -0.10
CA PRO A 219 -25.05 -0.10 -1.07
C PRO A 219 -25.60 -0.40 -2.46
N ILE A 220 -25.72 0.66 -3.25
CA ILE A 220 -25.89 0.58 -4.69
C ILE A 220 -24.63 1.11 -5.38
N LEU A 221 -24.51 0.89 -6.70
CA LEU A 221 -23.33 1.35 -7.46
C LEU A 221 -23.11 2.87 -7.32
N ALA A 222 -24.17 3.66 -7.23
CA ALA A 222 -24.08 5.10 -7.03
C ALA A 222 -23.51 5.51 -5.65
N ASP A 223 -23.41 4.59 -4.69
CA ASP A 223 -22.72 4.80 -3.41
C ASP A 223 -21.21 4.57 -3.51
N ILE A 224 -20.74 3.93 -4.58
CA ILE A 224 -19.34 3.58 -4.78
C ILE A 224 -18.66 4.60 -5.71
N GLU A 225 -17.51 5.10 -5.28
CA GLU A 225 -16.74 6.08 -6.05
C GLU A 225 -15.25 5.76 -6.01
N ALA A 226 -14.57 5.84 -7.15
CA ALA A 226 -13.12 5.79 -7.21
C ALA A 226 -12.54 7.17 -6.91
N LEU A 227 -11.76 7.27 -5.83
CA LEU A 227 -11.25 8.54 -5.31
C LEU A 227 -9.91 8.94 -5.93
N SER A 228 -9.05 7.97 -6.22
CA SER A 228 -7.69 8.23 -6.73
C SER A 228 -7.10 7.01 -7.42
N CYS A 229 -6.08 7.25 -8.25
CA CYS A 229 -5.28 6.21 -8.89
C CYS A 229 -3.80 6.59 -8.83
N VAL A 230 -2.96 5.66 -8.38
CA VAL A 230 -1.51 5.79 -8.34
C VAL A 230 -0.88 4.67 -9.15
N PHE A 231 -0.07 5.01 -10.14
CA PHE A 231 0.78 4.05 -10.84
C PHE A 231 2.05 3.78 -10.02
N ARG A 232 2.20 2.54 -9.56
CA ARG A 232 3.39 2.05 -8.85
C ARG A 232 4.37 1.50 -9.88
N ALA A 233 5.27 2.37 -10.36
CA ALA A 233 6.25 2.03 -11.37
C ALA A 233 7.44 1.29 -10.73
N GLY A 234 7.53 -0.02 -10.96
CA GLY A 234 8.53 -0.90 -10.37
C GLY A 234 9.97 -0.54 -10.78
N ARG A 235 10.88 -0.63 -9.81
CA ARG A 235 12.28 -0.28 -10.01
C ARG A 235 13.13 -1.42 -10.56
N LYS A 236 14.24 -1.03 -11.19
CA LYS A 236 15.20 -1.97 -11.79
C LYS A 236 15.71 -2.98 -10.76
N GLY A 237 15.61 -4.27 -11.08
CA GLY A 237 16.13 -5.36 -10.25
C GLY A 237 15.33 -5.67 -8.98
N ALA A 238 14.19 -4.99 -8.77
CA ALA A 238 13.28 -5.32 -7.68
C ALA A 238 12.48 -6.60 -7.99
N LEU A 239 12.14 -7.37 -6.96
CA LEU A 239 11.32 -8.58 -7.10
C LEU A 239 9.83 -8.26 -7.28
N THR A 240 9.38 -7.14 -6.71
CA THR A 240 7.99 -6.65 -6.78
C THR A 240 7.98 -5.11 -6.82
N ASP A 241 6.82 -4.51 -7.08
CA ASP A 241 6.60 -3.06 -7.04
C ASP A 241 6.54 -2.47 -5.61
N HIS A 242 6.90 -3.23 -4.58
CA HIS A 242 7.15 -2.67 -3.24
C HIS A 242 8.33 -1.70 -3.25
N ASP A 243 9.27 -1.85 -4.18
CA ASP A 243 10.23 -0.82 -4.54
C ASP A 243 9.79 -0.17 -5.86
N SER A 244 9.13 0.98 -5.75
CA SER A 244 8.52 1.68 -6.88
C SER A 244 8.60 3.20 -6.75
N ILE A 245 8.39 3.85 -7.89
CA ILE A 245 8.04 5.26 -7.97
C ILE A 245 6.53 5.38 -8.10
N LEU A 246 5.94 6.19 -7.23
CA LEU A 246 4.50 6.37 -7.11
C LEU A 246 4.07 7.58 -7.94
N PHE A 247 3.57 7.35 -9.15
CA PHE A 247 3.05 8.42 -10.02
C PHE A 247 1.55 8.58 -9.82
N ASN A 248 1.11 9.78 -9.41
CA ASN A 248 -0.32 10.07 -9.36
C ASN A 248 -0.92 10.10 -10.77
N ILE A 249 -2.16 9.69 -10.92
CA ILE A 249 -2.89 9.76 -12.18
C ILE A 249 -4.16 10.58 -11.96
N ASP A 250 -4.37 11.56 -12.83
CA ASP A 250 -5.63 12.30 -12.85
C ASP A 250 -6.76 11.37 -13.31
N PRO A 251 -7.77 11.10 -12.45
CA PRO A 251 -8.86 10.16 -12.77
C PRO A 251 -9.75 10.66 -13.91
N ILE A 252 -9.80 11.97 -14.19
CA ILE A 252 -10.63 12.56 -15.22
C ILE A 252 -9.90 12.55 -16.56
N THR A 253 -8.67 13.03 -16.60
CA THR A 253 -7.92 13.16 -17.87
C THR A 253 -7.14 11.89 -18.25
N SER A 254 -6.97 10.99 -17.28
CA SER A 254 -6.13 9.78 -17.34
C SER A 254 -4.64 10.07 -17.59
N VAL A 255 -4.20 11.29 -17.30
CA VAL A 255 -2.82 11.72 -17.48
C VAL A 255 -2.02 11.39 -16.23
N ILE A 256 -0.86 10.76 -16.44
CA ILE A 256 0.12 10.53 -15.38
C ILE A 256 0.74 11.87 -14.98
N LEU A 257 0.66 12.19 -13.70
CA LEU A 257 1.17 13.42 -13.10
C LEU A 257 2.58 13.20 -12.55
N GLY A 258 2.91 13.91 -11.47
CA GLY A 258 4.18 13.80 -10.77
C GLY A 258 4.36 12.49 -10.02
N GLY A 259 5.60 11.98 -10.00
CA GLY A 259 6.02 10.85 -9.18
C GLY A 259 6.61 11.27 -7.83
N THR A 260 6.46 10.40 -6.83
CA THR A 260 7.13 10.49 -5.53
C THR A 260 7.63 9.11 -5.09
N THR A 261 8.37 9.04 -3.99
CA THR A 261 8.81 7.79 -3.36
C THR A 261 8.67 7.88 -1.85
N ASN A 262 8.38 6.75 -1.23
CA ASN A 262 8.33 6.56 0.22
C ASN A 262 9.47 5.65 0.73
N ALA A 263 10.48 5.39 -0.10
CA ALA A 263 11.53 4.41 0.19
C ALA A 263 12.31 4.70 1.48
N ASN A 264 12.43 5.97 1.89
CA ASN A 264 13.07 6.38 3.13
C ASN A 264 12.40 5.77 4.38
N TRP A 265 11.10 5.51 4.33
CA TRP A 265 10.36 4.82 5.38
C TRP A 265 10.67 3.33 5.48
N TYR A 266 11.37 2.75 4.51
CA TYR A 266 11.72 1.32 4.47
C TYR A 266 13.23 1.07 4.61
N LYS A 267 14.00 2.10 4.95
CA LYS A 267 15.44 2.00 5.24
C LYS A 267 15.65 1.63 6.71
N LEU A 268 15.95 0.37 6.98
CA LEU A 268 16.13 -0.17 8.34
C LEU A 268 17.61 -0.33 8.70
N GLY A 269 17.93 -0.17 9.98
CA GLY A 269 19.24 -0.44 10.56
C GLY A 269 20.03 0.83 10.89
N LEU A 270 20.87 0.76 11.91
CA LEU A 270 21.60 1.92 12.47
C LEU A 270 22.56 2.59 11.47
N ARG A 271 22.98 1.89 10.40
CA ARG A 271 23.80 2.49 9.34
C ARG A 271 23.05 3.59 8.59
N GLU A 272 21.73 3.50 8.52
CA GLU A 272 20.86 4.49 7.87
C GLU A 272 20.80 5.81 8.67
N ALA A 273 21.18 5.79 9.96
CA ALA A 273 21.31 6.99 10.78
C ALA A 273 22.61 7.78 10.55
N LEU A 274 23.57 7.21 9.81
CA LEU A 274 24.81 7.90 9.48
C LEU A 274 24.53 9.01 8.44
N PRO A 275 25.31 10.11 8.43
CA PRO A 275 25.19 11.14 7.42
C PRO A 275 25.24 10.56 6.00
N GLY A 276 24.20 10.81 5.19
CA GLY A 276 24.06 10.28 3.84
C GLY A 276 23.49 8.86 3.73
N GLY A 277 23.09 8.23 4.85
CA GLY A 277 22.44 6.92 4.87
C GLY A 277 21.00 6.97 4.39
N CYS A 278 20.12 7.62 5.17
CA CYS A 278 18.70 7.77 4.84
C CYS A 278 18.25 9.24 5.00
N ASP A 279 17.45 9.70 4.04
CA ASP A 279 16.84 11.02 4.12
C ASP A 279 15.78 11.07 5.23
N TRP A 280 15.74 12.19 5.96
CA TRP A 280 14.74 12.45 7.00
C TRP A 280 13.31 12.61 6.43
N ARG A 281 13.18 12.73 5.10
CA ARG A 281 11.93 13.00 4.41
C ARG A 281 11.87 12.22 3.10
N SER A 282 10.67 11.77 2.76
CA SER A 282 10.33 11.41 1.38
C SER A 282 10.37 12.71 0.59
N GLY A 283 11.15 12.79 -0.49
CA GLY A 283 11.42 14.05 -1.19
C GLY A 283 10.13 14.82 -1.53
N ASP A 284 9.89 15.92 -0.82
CA ASP A 284 8.75 16.81 -1.05
C ASP A 284 9.07 17.79 -2.19
N GLU A 285 8.05 18.08 -3.01
CA GLU A 285 7.87 19.07 -4.11
C GLU A 285 9.00 19.30 -5.13
N GLU A 286 10.25 19.51 -4.72
CA GLU A 286 11.41 19.63 -5.62
C GLU A 286 11.77 18.30 -6.30
N HIS A 287 11.23 17.19 -5.80
CA HIS A 287 11.51 15.82 -6.26
C HIS A 287 10.32 15.17 -6.97
N VAL A 288 9.38 15.98 -7.47
CA VAL A 288 8.35 15.50 -8.40
C VAL A 288 9.07 14.98 -9.66
N VAL A 289 9.31 13.68 -9.70
CA VAL A 289 9.98 13.07 -10.84
C VAL A 289 9.00 13.02 -12.01
N GLY A 290 9.42 13.58 -13.15
CA GLY A 290 8.70 13.44 -14.42
C GLY A 290 9.12 12.18 -15.19
N GLU A 291 10.24 11.58 -14.81
CA GLU A 291 10.88 10.44 -15.46
C GLU A 291 11.11 9.31 -14.45
N HIS A 292 11.19 8.09 -14.95
CA HIS A 292 11.61 6.96 -14.11
C HIS A 292 13.12 7.06 -13.85
N PRO A 293 13.60 7.06 -12.60
CA PRO A 293 15.01 7.29 -12.27
C PRO A 293 15.94 6.23 -12.88
N ASP A 294 15.45 4.99 -12.98
CA ASP A 294 16.21 3.89 -13.55
C ASP A 294 16.09 3.78 -15.09
N LYS A 295 15.39 4.73 -15.75
CA LYS A 295 15.22 4.79 -17.21
C LYS A 295 15.37 6.22 -17.74
N LYS A 296 16.62 6.65 -17.89
CA LYS A 296 16.96 8.02 -18.32
C LYS A 296 16.31 8.40 -19.66
N GLY A 297 15.75 9.61 -19.73
CA GLY A 297 15.27 10.23 -20.97
C GLY A 297 13.88 9.79 -21.41
N LYS A 298 13.16 8.98 -20.63
CA LYS A 298 11.75 8.66 -20.88
C LYS A 298 10.85 9.29 -19.82
N LYS A 299 10.11 10.31 -20.26
CA LYS A 299 9.06 10.96 -19.46
C LYS A 299 7.87 10.02 -19.26
N VAL A 300 7.57 9.78 -17.98
CA VAL A 300 6.39 9.07 -17.51
C VAL A 300 5.25 10.06 -17.31
N LYS A 301 5.55 11.21 -16.69
CA LYS A 301 4.61 12.33 -16.56
C LYS A 301 4.14 12.82 -17.93
N GLY A 302 2.84 13.08 -18.06
CA GLY A 302 2.17 13.53 -19.27
C GLY A 302 1.70 12.40 -20.19
N LYS A 303 2.06 11.14 -19.90
CA LYS A 303 1.51 10.00 -20.65
C LYS A 303 0.06 9.74 -20.23
N LYS A 304 -0.76 9.25 -21.16
CA LYS A 304 -2.16 8.94 -20.92
C LYS A 304 -2.36 7.44 -20.81
N VAL A 305 -2.98 6.99 -19.72
CA VAL A 305 -3.40 5.59 -19.51
C VAL A 305 -4.80 5.43 -20.09
N LYS A 306 -4.93 4.83 -21.27
CA LYS A 306 -6.21 4.80 -22.00
C LYS A 306 -7.25 3.93 -21.30
N GLU A 307 -6.77 2.91 -20.58
CA GLU A 307 -7.54 1.90 -19.90
C GLU A 307 -8.05 2.37 -18.53
N LEU A 308 -7.64 3.55 -18.06
CA LEU A 308 -8.01 4.04 -16.71
C LEU A 308 -9.52 4.05 -16.46
N PRO A 309 -10.39 4.57 -17.35
CA PRO A 309 -11.83 4.55 -17.10
C PRO A 309 -12.37 3.14 -16.83
N ALA A 310 -11.91 2.15 -17.61
CA ALA A 310 -12.29 0.75 -17.42
C ALA A 310 -11.74 0.18 -16.11
N MET A 311 -10.51 0.53 -15.71
CA MET A 311 -9.96 0.13 -14.41
C MET A 311 -10.76 0.72 -13.24
N LEU A 312 -11.19 2.00 -13.33
CA LEU A 312 -12.00 2.63 -12.29
C LEU A 312 -13.37 1.95 -12.17
N GLU A 313 -14.03 1.66 -13.30
CA GLU A 313 -15.31 0.93 -13.33
C GLU A 313 -15.18 -0.49 -12.77
N LEU A 314 -14.12 -1.21 -13.15
CA LEU A 314 -13.79 -2.53 -12.61
C LEU A 314 -13.66 -2.48 -11.09
N CYS A 315 -12.90 -1.53 -10.53
CA CYS A 315 -12.73 -1.40 -9.08
C CYS A 315 -14.05 -1.05 -8.37
N CYS A 316 -14.85 -0.13 -8.92
CA CYS A 316 -16.14 0.25 -8.32
C CYS A 316 -17.15 -0.91 -8.30
N SER A 317 -17.27 -1.64 -9.41
CA SER A 317 -18.14 -2.82 -9.51
C SER A 317 -17.65 -3.98 -8.63
N SER A 318 -16.33 -4.18 -8.54
CA SER A 318 -15.71 -5.15 -7.63
C SER A 318 -15.94 -4.79 -6.16
N HIS A 319 -15.86 -3.52 -5.80
CA HIS A 319 -16.15 -3.06 -4.43
C HIS A 319 -17.61 -3.34 -4.06
N LEU A 320 -18.56 -2.98 -4.94
CA LEU A 320 -19.98 -3.24 -4.69
C LEU A 320 -20.29 -4.73 -4.50
N SER A 321 -19.65 -5.61 -5.28
CA SER A 321 -19.95 -7.04 -5.29
C SER A 321 -19.19 -7.83 -4.22
N MET A 322 -17.92 -7.50 -3.98
CA MET A 322 -17.04 -8.29 -3.11
C MET A 322 -17.01 -7.80 -1.65
N CYS A 323 -17.01 -6.48 -1.44
CA CYS A 323 -16.85 -5.88 -0.10
C CYS A 323 -17.69 -4.59 0.09
N PRO A 324 -19.00 -4.64 -0.21
CA PRO A 324 -19.90 -3.46 -0.21
C PRO A 324 -19.93 -2.66 1.10
N ASP A 325 -19.76 -3.39 2.18
CA ASP A 325 -19.81 -2.99 3.59
C ASP A 325 -18.46 -2.42 4.10
N VAL A 326 -17.41 -2.40 3.29
CA VAL A 326 -16.11 -1.81 3.64
C VAL A 326 -16.05 -0.36 3.13
N PRO A 327 -15.69 0.63 3.95
CA PRO A 327 -15.76 2.04 3.56
C PRO A 327 -14.72 2.43 2.52
N PHE A 328 -13.51 1.85 2.56
CA PHE A 328 -12.42 2.16 1.65
C PHE A 328 -11.71 0.89 1.25
N VAL A 329 -11.43 0.73 -0.05
CA VAL A 329 -10.69 -0.43 -0.57
C VAL A 329 -9.63 0.05 -1.53
N GLY A 330 -8.40 -0.43 -1.33
CA GLY A 330 -7.30 -0.24 -2.27
C GLY A 330 -7.19 -1.46 -3.17
N TRP A 331 -7.36 -1.26 -4.47
CA TRP A 331 -7.28 -2.28 -5.51
C TRP A 331 -5.96 -2.18 -6.24
N ASP A 332 -5.31 -3.32 -6.45
CA ASP A 332 -4.07 -3.42 -7.22
C ASP A 332 -4.40 -3.96 -8.60
N VAL A 333 -4.57 -3.07 -9.57
CA VAL A 333 -4.92 -3.45 -10.95
C VAL A 333 -3.67 -3.56 -11.80
N VAL A 334 -3.60 -4.59 -12.63
CA VAL A 334 -2.53 -4.76 -13.61
C VAL A 334 -3.06 -4.68 -15.02
N LEU A 335 -2.27 -4.13 -15.92
CA LEU A 335 -2.48 -4.26 -17.37
C LEU A 335 -1.47 -5.29 -17.89
N CYS A 336 -1.96 -6.37 -18.47
CA CYS A 336 -1.14 -7.50 -18.89
C CYS A 336 -1.53 -7.99 -20.30
N PRO A 337 -0.58 -8.61 -21.03
CA PRO A 337 -0.84 -9.18 -22.34
C PRO A 337 -1.37 -10.64 -22.26
N ASP A 338 -1.55 -11.18 -21.06
CA ASP A 338 -1.88 -12.59 -20.85
C ASP A 338 -3.27 -12.93 -21.40
N SER A 339 -3.33 -13.95 -22.27
CA SER A 339 -4.57 -14.42 -22.92
C SER A 339 -5.63 -14.92 -21.93
N ASP A 340 -5.16 -15.37 -20.76
CA ASP A 340 -5.98 -15.98 -19.73
C ASP A 340 -6.68 -14.91 -18.86
N VAL A 341 -6.40 -13.64 -19.12
CA VAL A 341 -7.02 -12.49 -18.45
C VAL A 341 -7.92 -11.75 -19.46
N PRO A 342 -9.25 -11.96 -19.40
CA PRO A 342 -10.18 -11.29 -20.29
C PRO A 342 -10.03 -9.76 -20.23
N GLY A 343 -9.90 -9.12 -21.39
CA GLY A 343 -9.74 -7.66 -21.48
C GLY A 343 -8.34 -7.13 -21.13
N GLY A 344 -7.36 -8.00 -20.85
CA GLY A 344 -5.97 -7.61 -20.61
C GLY A 344 -5.75 -6.86 -19.29
N MET A 345 -6.66 -6.98 -18.34
CA MET A 345 -6.51 -6.42 -16.99
C MET A 345 -7.15 -7.30 -15.92
N CYS A 346 -6.51 -7.37 -14.75
CA CYS A 346 -7.04 -8.07 -13.58
C CYS A 346 -6.61 -7.39 -12.28
N ILE A 347 -7.24 -7.80 -11.19
CA ILE A 347 -6.94 -7.37 -9.83
C ILE A 347 -6.06 -8.44 -9.15
N LEU A 348 -4.99 -8.02 -8.48
CA LEU A 348 -4.05 -8.90 -7.78
C LEU A 348 -4.55 -9.36 -6.41
#